data_AF-A0A7H9BLV5-F1
#
_entry.id   AF-A0A7H9BLV5-F1
#
_cell.length_a   1.000
_cell.length_b   1.000
_cell.length_c   1.000
_cell.angle_alpha   90.00
_cell.angle_beta   90.00
_cell.angle_gamma   90.00
#
_symmetry.space_group_name_H-M   'P 1'
#
loop_
_entity.id
_entity.type
_entity.pdbx_description
1 polymer ?
#
loop_
_entity_poly.entity_id
_entity_poly.type
_entity_poly.pdbx_seq_one_letter_code
_entity_poly.pdbx_strand_id
1 'polypeptide(L)'
;MACIYDGLGVSGDRDPAVPLVEMGTRIALADGSLPAIEPLSGQAALERSKYWLSQLRSQFEQQGFTGTVAVYVIDGDLWSTISDAPVNNGQDLLSQTQRLQLMTHTRPPEQGERMLLINEATLSAVIHGAMSLEQAQKAGLARLKIKNPKIPY
;
A
#
# COMPACT_ATOMS: atom_id res chain seq x y z
N MET A 1 -25.72 3.73 -21.36
CA MET A 1 -24.79 3.56 -20.23
C MET A 1 -24.27 2.14 -20.27
N ALA A 2 -23.06 1.95 -20.79
CA ALA A 2 -22.31 0.72 -20.67
C ALA A 2 -20.98 1.13 -20.05
N CYS A 3 -20.78 0.84 -18.76
CA CYS A 3 -19.47 0.92 -18.15
C CYS A 3 -18.63 -0.20 -18.77
N ILE A 4 -17.75 0.19 -19.69
CA ILE A 4 -16.86 -0.71 -20.36
C ILE A 4 -15.82 -1.15 -19.32
N TYR A 5 -15.99 -2.38 -18.85
CA TYR A 5 -14.98 -3.16 -18.17
C TYR A 5 -14.05 -3.69 -19.28
N ASP A 6 -13.09 -2.87 -19.69
CA ASP A 6 -12.05 -3.28 -20.64
C ASP A 6 -10.71 -3.31 -19.92
N GLY A 7 -10.03 -4.44 -20.05
CA GLY A 7 -8.78 -4.80 -19.40
C GLY A 7 -7.59 -4.05 -19.98
N LEU A 8 -7.62 -2.73 -19.93
CA LEU A 8 -6.43 -1.92 -20.00
C LEU A 8 -5.96 -1.66 -18.57
N GLY A 9 -5.20 -2.63 -18.03
CA GLY A 9 -4.24 -2.30 -17.00
C GLY A 9 -3.46 -1.08 -17.51
N VAL A 10 -3.56 0.04 -16.81
CA VAL A 10 -2.81 1.24 -17.12
C VAL A 10 -1.33 0.93 -16.93
N SER A 11 -0.70 0.39 -17.98
CA SER A 11 0.74 0.12 -18.05
C SER A 11 1.59 1.39 -17.89
N GLY A 12 0.96 2.57 -17.75
CA GLY A 12 1.60 3.84 -17.44
C GLY A 12 1.67 4.21 -15.95
N ASP A 13 0.99 3.46 -15.06
CA ASP A 13 0.85 3.84 -13.63
C ASP A 13 1.49 2.88 -12.63
N ARG A 14 2.11 1.81 -13.14
CA ARG A 14 2.93 0.92 -12.34
C ARG A 14 4.31 1.52 -12.15
N ASP A 15 4.72 1.61 -10.90
CA ASP A 15 6.04 2.12 -10.58
C ASP A 15 7.14 1.21 -11.17
N PRO A 16 8.21 1.76 -11.77
CA PRO A 16 9.28 0.94 -12.38
C PRO A 16 9.98 0.01 -11.40
N ALA A 17 9.83 0.22 -10.08
CA ALA A 17 10.39 -0.66 -9.06
C ALA A 17 9.50 -1.87 -8.73
N VAL A 18 8.29 -1.97 -9.29
CA VAL A 18 7.36 -3.10 -9.07
C VAL A 18 8.00 -4.46 -9.41
N PRO A 19 8.65 -4.66 -10.58
CA PRO A 19 9.23 -5.95 -10.92
C PRO A 19 10.32 -6.42 -9.93
N LEU A 20 11.04 -5.48 -9.31
CA LEU A 20 12.06 -5.79 -8.32
C LEU A 20 11.45 -6.31 -7.02
N VAL A 21 10.32 -5.73 -6.60
CA VAL A 21 9.59 -6.18 -5.40
C VAL A 21 8.94 -7.54 -5.65
N GLU A 22 8.34 -7.74 -6.83
CA GLU A 22 7.79 -9.04 -7.23
C GLU A 22 8.86 -10.13 -7.25
N MET A 23 10.05 -9.83 -7.77
CA MET A 23 11.16 -10.78 -7.78
C MET A 23 11.62 -11.14 -6.35
N GLY A 24 11.81 -10.15 -5.48
CA GLY A 24 12.16 -10.40 -4.06
C GLY A 24 11.10 -11.25 -3.36
N THR A 25 9.83 -10.98 -3.62
CA THR A 25 8.69 -11.75 -3.11
C THR A 25 8.76 -13.21 -3.52
N ARG A 26 8.98 -13.48 -4.81
CA ARG A 26 9.06 -14.85 -5.32
C ARG A 26 10.22 -15.62 -4.69
N ILE A 27 11.36 -14.97 -4.49
CA ILE A 27 12.52 -15.58 -3.81
C ILE A 27 12.15 -15.92 -2.36
N ALA A 28 11.57 -14.97 -1.62
CA ALA A 28 11.21 -15.19 -0.21
C ALA A 28 10.10 -16.23 -0.01
N LEU A 29 9.19 -16.39 -0.98
CA LEU A 29 8.22 -17.48 -0.98
C LEU A 29 8.88 -18.83 -1.28
N ALA A 30 9.86 -18.85 -2.20
CA ALA A 30 10.55 -20.07 -2.59
C ALA A 30 11.54 -20.57 -1.51
N ASP A 31 12.17 -19.67 -0.78
CA ASP A 31 13.10 -19.99 0.31
C ASP A 31 12.42 -20.16 1.69
N GLY A 32 11.11 -19.90 1.77
CA GLY A 32 10.30 -20.05 2.98
C GLY A 32 10.43 -18.89 3.98
N SER A 33 11.15 -17.81 3.64
CA SER A 33 11.28 -16.61 4.48
C SER A 33 10.01 -15.78 4.54
N LEU A 34 9.07 -15.98 3.61
CA LEU A 34 7.75 -15.36 3.59
C LEU A 34 6.66 -16.44 3.58
N PRO A 35 5.63 -16.36 4.46
CA PRO A 35 4.54 -17.30 4.43
C PRO A 35 3.74 -17.15 3.14
N ALA A 36 3.43 -18.26 2.50
CA ALA A 36 2.50 -18.28 1.38
C ALA A 36 1.10 -17.87 1.86
N ILE A 37 0.49 -16.92 1.16
CA ILE A 37 -0.91 -16.56 1.36
C ILE A 37 -1.77 -17.27 0.32
N GLU A 38 -3.01 -17.59 0.70
CA GLU A 38 -3.95 -18.20 -0.24
C GLU A 38 -4.19 -17.26 -1.45
N PRO A 39 -4.10 -17.74 -2.69
CA PRO A 39 -4.41 -16.93 -3.85
C PRO A 39 -5.92 -16.65 -3.88
N LEU A 40 -6.31 -15.41 -3.57
CA LEU A 40 -7.67 -14.93 -3.75
C LEU A 40 -7.75 -14.11 -5.03
N SER A 41 -8.94 -14.05 -5.64
CA SER A 41 -9.18 -13.25 -6.84
C SER A 41 -10.49 -12.45 -6.73
N GLY A 42 -10.60 -11.41 -7.56
CA GLY A 42 -11.80 -10.56 -7.63
C GLY A 42 -12.08 -9.83 -6.31
N GLN A 43 -13.36 -9.82 -5.91
CA GLN A 43 -13.83 -9.09 -4.72
C GLN A 43 -13.14 -9.56 -3.43
N ALA A 44 -12.87 -10.85 -3.29
CA ALA A 44 -12.27 -11.41 -2.08
C ALA A 44 -10.82 -10.93 -1.87
N ALA A 45 -10.05 -10.82 -2.96
CA ALA A 45 -8.70 -10.26 -2.91
C ALA A 45 -8.73 -8.78 -2.51
N LEU A 46 -9.63 -8.00 -3.11
CA LEU A 46 -9.79 -6.58 -2.80
C LEU A 46 -10.16 -6.36 -1.33
N GLU A 47 -11.15 -7.09 -0.80
CA GLU A 47 -11.56 -6.96 0.60
C GLU A 47 -10.43 -7.35 1.57
N ARG A 48 -9.64 -8.37 1.24
CA ARG A 48 -8.45 -8.73 2.02
C ARG A 48 -7.38 -7.63 2.00
N SER A 49 -7.08 -7.09 0.82
CA SER A 49 -6.19 -5.93 0.66
C SER A 49 -6.66 -4.73 1.48
N LYS A 50 -7.96 -4.40 1.44
CA LYS A 50 -8.55 -3.32 2.26
C LYS A 50 -8.41 -3.59 3.75
N TYR A 51 -8.71 -4.81 4.18
CA TYR A 51 -8.57 -5.21 5.58
C TYR A 51 -7.13 -4.99 6.04
N TRP A 52 -6.15 -5.47 5.28
CA TRP A 52 -4.74 -5.29 5.61
C TRP A 52 -4.31 -3.82 5.61
N LEU A 53 -4.73 -3.03 4.63
CA LEU A 53 -4.47 -1.59 4.61
C LEU A 53 -5.06 -0.87 5.83
N SER A 54 -6.22 -1.31 6.33
CA SER A 54 -6.83 -0.76 7.55
C SER A 54 -6.00 -1.07 8.81
N GLN A 55 -5.36 -2.25 8.86
CA GLN A 55 -4.44 -2.63 9.93
C GLN A 55 -3.13 -1.84 9.83
N LEU A 56 -2.59 -1.67 8.61
CA LEU A 56 -1.40 -0.85 8.36
C LEU A 56 -1.62 0.60 8.81
N ARG A 57 -2.78 1.20 8.47
CA ARG A 57 -3.19 2.51 8.98
C ARG A 57 -3.17 2.56 10.51
N SER A 58 -3.75 1.55 11.15
CA SER A 58 -3.81 1.47 12.62
C SER A 58 -2.40 1.37 13.24
N GLN A 59 -1.49 0.61 12.63
CA GLN A 59 -0.09 0.55 13.07
C GLN A 59 0.63 1.89 12.91
N PHE A 60 0.44 2.58 11.77
CA PHE A 60 0.99 3.93 11.56
C PHE A 60 0.46 4.93 12.59
N GLU A 61 -0.82 4.86 12.92
CA GLU A 61 -1.43 5.68 13.94
C GLU A 61 -0.81 5.41 15.33
N GLN A 62 -0.66 4.14 15.72
CA GLN A 62 0.00 3.75 16.97
C GLN A 62 1.47 4.20 17.04
N GLN A 63 2.17 4.22 15.91
CA GLN A 63 3.54 4.71 15.78
C GLN A 63 3.63 6.24 15.74
N GLY A 64 2.50 6.95 15.75
CA GLY A 64 2.48 8.41 15.71
C GLY A 64 2.87 9.00 14.36
N PHE A 65 2.70 8.24 13.27
CA PHE A 65 2.93 8.74 11.92
C PHE A 65 2.05 9.95 11.62
N THR A 66 2.63 10.94 10.95
CA THR A 66 1.97 12.11 10.40
C THR A 66 2.41 12.36 8.96
N GLY A 67 1.53 12.98 8.18
CA GLY A 67 1.69 13.26 6.76
C GLY A 67 0.96 12.27 5.85
N THR A 68 1.30 12.31 4.56
CA THR A 68 0.68 11.49 3.52
C THR A 68 1.65 10.42 3.02
N VAL A 69 1.15 9.20 2.85
CA VAL A 69 1.84 8.09 2.19
C VAL A 69 0.88 7.38 1.24
N ALA A 70 1.26 7.30 -0.02
CA ALA A 70 0.62 6.43 -0.98
C ALA A 70 1.16 5.01 -0.82
N VAL A 71 0.27 4.03 -0.79
CA VAL A 71 0.58 2.60 -0.69
C VAL A 71 0.07 1.94 -1.97
N TYR A 72 0.95 1.24 -2.66
CA TYR A 72 0.61 0.42 -3.81
C TYR A 72 0.69 -1.05 -3.43
N VAL A 73 -0.45 -1.74 -3.47
CA VAL A 73 -0.52 -3.18 -3.30
C VAL A 73 -0.38 -3.84 -4.67
N ILE A 74 0.76 -4.49 -4.89
CA ILE A 74 1.18 -4.99 -6.21
C ILE A 74 0.22 -6.06 -6.74
N ASP A 75 -0.11 -7.06 -5.93
CA ASP A 75 -0.91 -8.21 -6.37
C ASP A 75 -2.35 -7.81 -6.77
N GLY A 76 -2.87 -6.74 -6.16
CA GLY A 76 -4.20 -6.20 -6.43
C GLY A 76 -4.23 -5.01 -7.39
N ASP A 77 -3.07 -4.56 -7.89
CA ASP A 77 -2.91 -3.33 -8.67
C ASP A 77 -3.63 -2.12 -8.03
N LEU A 78 -3.54 -2.02 -6.70
CA LEU A 78 -4.37 -1.12 -5.90
C LEU A 78 -3.53 0.01 -5.30
N TRP A 79 -3.78 1.22 -5.78
CA TRP A 79 -3.34 2.44 -5.11
C TRP A 79 -4.27 2.80 -3.96
N SER A 80 -3.68 3.09 -2.81
CA SER A 80 -4.34 3.60 -1.62
C SER A 80 -3.52 4.73 -1.01
N THR A 81 -4.14 5.62 -0.27
CA THR A 81 -3.47 6.73 0.40
C THR A 81 -3.83 6.70 1.88
N ILE A 82 -2.82 6.74 2.74
CA ILE A 82 -2.96 6.98 4.16
C ILE A 82 -2.47 8.41 4.42
N SER A 83 -3.33 9.25 4.97
CA SER A 83 -3.00 10.65 5.27
C SER A 83 -3.59 11.08 6.60
N ASP A 84 -3.14 12.21 7.12
CA ASP A 84 -3.79 12.84 8.26
C ASP A 84 -5.27 13.08 7.93
N ALA A 85 -6.15 12.74 8.87
CA ALA A 85 -7.56 13.02 8.76
C ALA A 85 -7.78 14.54 8.70
N PRO A 86 -8.70 15.03 7.86
CA PRO A 86 -8.98 16.46 7.78
C PRO A 86 -9.51 16.92 9.13
N VAL A 87 -8.88 17.96 9.70
CA VAL A 87 -9.41 18.62 10.90
C VAL A 87 -10.63 19.43 10.48
N ASN A 88 -11.80 18.80 10.52
CA ASN A 88 -13.06 19.53 10.35
C ASN A 88 -13.31 20.35 11.61
N ASN A 89 -13.23 21.69 11.49
CA ASN A 89 -13.42 22.67 12.56
C ASN A 89 -14.87 22.72 13.10
N GLY A 90 -15.36 21.62 13.67
CA GLY A 90 -16.47 21.67 14.63
C GLY A 90 -17.75 20.88 14.32
N GLN A 91 -17.71 19.73 13.61
CA GLN A 91 -18.95 18.97 13.39
C GLN A 91 -18.91 17.45 13.56
N ASP A 92 -17.83 16.86 14.05
CA ASP A 92 -17.80 15.41 14.25
C ASP A 92 -17.10 15.03 15.57
N LEU A 93 -17.81 15.23 16.68
CA LEU A 93 -17.36 14.85 18.04
C LEU A 93 -17.30 13.33 18.26
N LEU A 94 -17.65 12.51 17.25
CA LEU A 94 -17.63 11.04 17.33
C LEU A 94 -16.57 10.41 16.42
N SER A 95 -15.93 11.16 15.51
CA SER A 95 -14.83 10.70 14.66
C SER A 95 -13.43 11.12 15.14
N GLN A 96 -13.32 11.69 16.35
CA GLN A 96 -12.07 12.27 16.88
C GLN A 96 -10.99 11.25 17.31
N THR A 97 -11.24 9.95 17.18
CA THR A 97 -10.28 8.91 17.60
C THR A 97 -9.33 8.46 16.51
N GLN A 98 -9.57 8.80 15.24
CA GLN A 98 -8.72 8.36 14.12
C GLN A 98 -8.00 9.54 13.51
N ARG A 99 -6.69 9.65 13.80
CA ARG A 99 -5.81 10.69 13.26
C ARG A 99 -5.46 10.46 11.81
N LEU A 100 -5.53 9.23 11.33
CA LEU A 100 -5.24 8.86 9.95
C LEU A 100 -6.50 8.39 9.22
N GLN A 101 -6.66 8.85 7.98
CA GLN A 101 -7.66 8.37 7.04
C GLN A 101 -7.02 7.42 6.02
N LEU A 102 -7.77 6.40 5.57
CA LEU A 102 -7.38 5.50 4.49
C LEU A 102 -8.35 5.70 3.32
N MET A 103 -7.82 6.06 2.16
CA MET A 103 -8.56 6.14 0.91
C MET A 103 -8.03 5.05 -0.02
N THR A 104 -8.92 4.22 -0.57
CA THR A 104 -8.57 3.16 -1.53
C THR A 104 -9.00 3.54 -2.94
N HIS A 105 -8.38 2.97 -3.97
CA HIS A 105 -8.58 3.37 -5.38
C HIS A 105 -8.20 4.83 -5.62
N THR A 106 -7.13 5.27 -4.97
CA THR A 106 -6.58 6.62 -5.18
C THR A 106 -5.76 6.66 -6.45
N ARG A 107 -5.42 7.88 -6.88
CA ARG A 107 -4.43 8.06 -7.92
C ARG A 107 -3.04 7.80 -7.34
N PRO A 108 -2.07 7.39 -8.17
CA PRO A 108 -0.68 7.32 -7.74
C PRO A 108 -0.20 8.66 -7.17
N PRO A 109 0.79 8.62 -6.27
CA PRO A 109 1.25 9.80 -5.55
C PRO A 109 1.75 10.88 -6.49
N GLU A 110 1.60 12.13 -6.08
CA GLU A 110 2.20 13.29 -6.75
C GLU A 110 3.71 13.40 -6.42
N GLN A 111 4.41 14.31 -7.10
CA GLN A 111 5.84 14.51 -6.85
C GLN A 111 6.07 15.00 -5.41
N GLY A 112 7.11 14.48 -4.76
CA GLY A 112 7.45 14.79 -3.37
C GLY A 112 6.69 13.96 -2.32
N GLU A 113 5.70 13.16 -2.73
CA GLU A 113 4.95 12.33 -1.78
C GLU A 113 5.67 11.01 -1.46
N ARG A 114 5.47 10.52 -0.24
CA ARG A 114 5.97 9.21 0.20
C ARG A 114 5.14 8.12 -0.47
N MET A 115 5.83 7.09 -0.94
CA MET A 115 5.27 5.95 -1.65
C MET A 115 5.81 4.66 -1.04
N LEU A 116 4.93 3.75 -0.66
CA LEU A 116 5.22 2.39 -0.24
C LEU A 116 4.73 1.42 -1.30
N LEU A 117 5.65 0.67 -1.92
CA LEU A 117 5.34 -0.47 -2.77
C LEU A 117 5.43 -1.73 -1.92
N ILE A 118 4.38 -2.53 -1.89
CA ILE A 118 4.34 -3.76 -1.11
C ILE A 118 3.43 -4.79 -1.81
N ASN A 119 3.75 -6.06 -1.69
CA ASN A 119 2.86 -7.15 -2.10
C ASN A 119 1.82 -7.43 -0.97
N GLU A 120 0.90 -8.34 -1.23
CA GLU A 120 -0.05 -8.82 -0.23
C GLU A 120 0.60 -9.71 0.85
N ALA A 121 1.54 -10.59 0.47
CA ALA A 121 2.13 -11.57 1.38
C ALA A 121 3.03 -10.94 2.46
N THR A 122 3.84 -9.96 2.08
CA THR A 122 4.66 -9.11 2.94
C THR A 122 3.80 -8.14 3.73
N LEU A 123 2.74 -7.56 3.15
CA LEU A 123 1.82 -6.73 3.93
C LEU A 123 1.18 -7.55 5.06
N SER A 124 0.71 -8.75 4.76
CA SER A 124 0.27 -9.75 5.75
C SER A 124 1.33 -10.01 6.82
N ALA A 125 2.56 -10.35 6.41
CA ALA A 125 3.65 -10.67 7.34
C ALA A 125 4.01 -9.47 8.25
N VAL A 126 3.92 -8.24 7.74
CA VAL A 126 4.13 -7.01 8.52
C VAL A 126 3.01 -6.79 9.53
N ILE A 127 1.76 -6.99 9.12
CA ILE A 127 0.60 -6.80 9.99
C ILE A 127 0.57 -7.81 11.13
N HIS A 128 0.91 -9.06 10.83
CA HIS A 128 0.98 -10.14 11.83
C HIS A 128 2.26 -10.11 12.68
N GLY A 129 3.16 -9.15 12.45
CA GLY A 129 4.39 -9.00 13.22
C GLY A 129 5.44 -10.09 12.94
N ALA A 130 5.26 -10.89 11.88
CA ALA A 130 6.27 -11.87 11.44
C ALA A 130 7.52 -11.18 10.86
N MET A 131 7.37 -9.95 10.36
CA MET A 131 8.49 -9.09 9.96
C MET A 131 8.15 -7.61 10.17
N SER A 132 9.17 -6.77 10.35
CA SER A 132 9.02 -5.31 10.34
C SER A 132 9.07 -4.76 8.92
N LEU A 133 8.51 -3.57 8.72
CA LEU A 133 8.58 -2.86 7.43
C LEU A 133 10.04 -2.58 7.00
N GLU A 134 10.94 -2.35 7.96
CA GLU A 134 12.37 -2.17 7.70
C GLU A 134 13.03 -3.48 7.21
N GLN A 135 12.70 -4.61 7.83
CA GLN A 135 13.16 -5.93 7.38
C GLN A 135 12.64 -6.25 5.98
N ALA A 136 11.37 -5.97 5.70
CA ALA A 136 10.78 -6.12 4.38
C ALA A 136 11.52 -5.26 3.33
N GLN A 137 11.91 -4.04 3.67
CA GLN A 137 12.70 -3.17 2.78
C GLN A 137 14.10 -3.74 2.52
N LYS A 138 14.80 -4.18 3.57
CA LYS A 138 16.14 -4.80 3.44
C LYS A 138 16.12 -6.07 2.61
N ALA A 139 15.05 -6.86 2.72
CA ALA A 139 14.84 -8.08 1.94
C ALA A 139 14.33 -7.82 0.51
N GLY A 140 14.08 -6.56 0.13
CA GLY A 140 13.54 -6.20 -1.18
C GLY A 140 12.06 -6.56 -1.39
N LEU A 141 11.35 -6.89 -0.31
CA LEU A 141 9.93 -7.27 -0.28
C LEU A 141 8.99 -6.06 -0.19
N ALA A 142 9.51 -4.93 0.22
CA ALA A 142 8.83 -3.65 0.20
C ALA A 142 9.80 -2.55 -0.25
N ARG A 143 9.28 -1.47 -0.82
CA ARG A 143 10.07 -0.27 -1.11
C ARG A 143 9.36 0.97 -0.64
N LEU A 144 9.94 1.64 0.34
CA LEU A 144 9.55 2.99 0.73
C LEU A 144 10.44 3.99 -0.01
N LYS A 145 9.82 4.95 -0.68
CA LYS A 145 10.53 6.00 -1.40
C LYS A 145 9.75 7.30 -1.42
N ILE A 146 10.42 8.38 -1.75
CA ILE A 146 9.77 9.66 -2.06
C ILE A 146 9.72 9.76 -3.59
N LYS A 147 8.57 10.10 -4.18
CA LYS A 147 8.47 10.29 -5.63
C LYS A 147 9.31 11.51 -6.01
N ASN A 148 10.52 11.29 -6.51
CA ASN A 148 11.43 12.38 -6.86
C ASN A 148 10.79 13.30 -7.92
N PRO A 149 10.99 14.62 -7.85
CA PRO A 149 10.57 15.49 -8.93
C PRO A 149 11.28 15.04 -10.22
N LYS A 150 10.53 14.88 -11.31
CA LYS A 150 11.14 14.75 -12.64
C LYS A 150 11.94 16.02 -12.85
N ILE A 151 13.28 15.94 -12.87
CA ILE A 151 14.13 17.05 -13.29
C ILE A 151 13.80 17.27 -14.76
N PRO A 152 13.18 18.40 -15.16
CA PRO A 152 13.05 18.70 -16.57
C PRO A 152 14.48 18.98 -17.08
N TYR A 153 14.91 18.21 -18.08
CA TYR A 153 16.05 18.57 -18.92
C TYR A 153 15.65 19.69 -19.87
#